data_AF-A0A3M1RG62-F1
#
_entry.id   AF-A0A3M1RG62-F1
#
_cell.length_a   1.000
_cell.length_b   1.000
_cell.length_c   1.000
_cell.angle_alpha   90.00
_cell.angle_beta   90.00
_cell.angle_gamma   90.00
#
_symmetry.space_group_name_H-M   'P 1'
#
loop_
_entity.id
_entity.type
_entity.pdbx_description
1 polymer ?
#
loop_
_entity_poly.entity_id
_entity_poly.type
_entity_poly.pdbx_seq_one_letter_code
_entity_poly.pdbx_strand_id
1 'polypeptide(L)'
;MKGILNIQGRRKKLCNRQACVKGAVVLCLLAFFLQAALSMRQKSVTFDETYHLISGYTYLQTGDFRLGIDHPPLLRILAALPLLWLN
;
A
#
# COMPACT_ATOMS: atom_id res chain seq x y z
N MET A 1 -42.85 25.51 -11.23
CA MET A 1 -41.72 24.95 -12.03
C MET A 1 -40.32 25.47 -11.66
N LYS A 2 -40.14 26.73 -11.17
CA LYS A 2 -38.82 27.28 -10.80
C LYS A 2 -38.08 26.52 -9.67
N GLY A 3 -38.81 25.89 -8.74
CA GLY A 3 -38.22 25.14 -7.63
C GLY A 3 -37.45 23.88 -8.05
N ILE A 4 -37.90 23.18 -9.10
CA ILE A 4 -37.32 21.91 -9.54
C ILE A 4 -35.95 22.14 -10.21
N LEU A 5 -35.82 23.22 -11.00
CA LEU A 5 -34.55 23.62 -11.63
C LEU A 5 -33.47 24.01 -10.60
N ASN A 6 -33.85 24.63 -9.48
CA ASN A 6 -32.90 25.01 -8.40
C ASN A 6 -32.30 23.78 -7.69
N ILE A 7 -33.10 22.73 -7.48
CA ILE A 7 -32.64 21.49 -6.83
C ILE A 7 -31.68 20.73 -7.75
N GLN A 8 -31.97 20.68 -9.05
CA GLN A 8 -31.10 20.07 -10.07
C GLN A 8 -29.73 20.77 -10.17
N GLY A 9 -29.71 22.11 -10.17
CA GLY A 9 -28.47 22.90 -10.17
C GLY A 9 -27.62 22.71 -8.91
N ARG A 10 -28.25 22.62 -7.73
CA ARG A 10 -27.55 22.35 -6.46
C ARG A 10 -26.93 20.95 -6.41
N ARG A 11 -27.65 19.92 -6.92
CA ARG A 11 -27.10 18.55 -7.03
C ARG A 11 -25.90 18.47 -7.96
N LYS A 12 -25.94 19.11 -9.14
CA LYS A 12 -24.79 19.16 -10.06
C LYS A 12 -23.57 19.85 -9.42
N LYS A 13 -23.78 20.95 -8.69
CA LYS A 13 -22.69 21.67 -8.01
C LYS A 13 -22.06 20.86 -6.87
N LEU A 14 -22.86 20.08 -6.13
CA LEU A 14 -22.34 19.15 -5.11
C LEU A 14 -21.57 18.00 -5.74
N CYS A 15 -22.09 17.35 -6.79
CA CYS A 15 -21.40 16.26 -7.48
C CYS A 15 -20.07 16.71 -8.08
N ASN A 16 -20.00 17.92 -8.67
CA ASN A 16 -18.76 18.46 -9.23
C ASN A 16 -17.73 18.85 -8.14
N ARG A 17 -18.19 19.40 -7.00
CA ARG A 17 -17.32 19.62 -5.84
C ARG A 17 -16.80 18.30 -5.25
N GLN A 18 -17.66 17.30 -5.13
CA GLN A 18 -17.28 15.96 -4.66
C GLN A 18 -16.33 15.26 -5.65
N ALA A 19 -16.51 15.44 -6.95
CA ALA A 19 -15.60 14.93 -7.98
C ALA A 19 -14.22 15.60 -7.89
N CYS A 20 -14.16 16.92 -7.73
CA CYS A 20 -12.89 17.63 -7.49
C CYS A 20 -12.20 17.16 -6.21
N VAL A 21 -12.95 16.98 -5.11
CA VAL A 21 -12.38 16.49 -3.85
C VAL A 21 -11.88 15.06 -3.98
N LYS A 22 -12.65 14.16 -4.61
CA LYS A 22 -12.20 12.78 -4.88
C LYS A 22 -10.95 12.77 -5.77
N GLY A 23 -10.92 13.58 -6.82
CA GLY A 23 -9.75 13.73 -7.70
C GLY A 23 -8.52 14.23 -6.93
N ALA A 24 -8.69 15.24 -6.08
CA ALA A 24 -7.61 15.74 -5.23
C ALA A 24 -7.10 14.68 -4.24
N VAL A 25 -7.99 13.91 -3.60
CA VAL A 25 -7.62 12.82 -2.69
C VAL A 25 -6.82 11.75 -3.43
N VAL A 26 -7.29 11.30 -4.60
CA VAL A 26 -6.56 10.32 -5.42
C VAL A 26 -5.18 10.84 -5.81
N LEU A 27 -5.09 12.11 -6.24
CA LEU A 27 -3.82 12.72 -6.59
C LEU A 27 -2.86 12.79 -5.40
N CYS A 28 -3.34 13.17 -4.21
CA CYS A 28 -2.53 13.20 -3.00
C CYS A 28 -2.04 11.80 -2.60
N LEU A 29 -2.90 10.78 -2.70
CA LEU A 29 -2.50 9.39 -2.40
C LEU A 29 -1.45 8.87 -3.39
N LEU A 30 -1.60 9.19 -4.68
CA LEU A 30 -0.60 8.83 -5.69
C LEU A 30 0.74 9.55 -5.47
N ALA A 31 0.70 10.85 -5.14
CA ALA A 31 1.89 11.62 -4.83
C ALA A 31 2.62 11.05 -3.59
N PHE A 32 1.88 10.70 -2.54
CA PHE A 32 2.43 10.08 -1.34
C PHE A 32 3.06 8.71 -1.64
N PHE A 33 2.37 7.88 -2.42
CA PHE A 33 2.89 6.57 -2.83
C PHE A 33 4.21 6.70 -3.61
N LEU A 34 4.27 7.61 -4.59
CA LEU A 34 5.48 7.87 -5.36
C LEU A 34 6.62 8.39 -4.48
N GLN A 35 6.34 9.32 -3.57
CA GLN A 35 7.33 9.82 -2.62
C GLN A 35 7.87 8.70 -1.72
N ALA A 36 6.99 7.84 -1.21
CA ALA A 36 7.39 6.68 -0.40
C ALA A 36 8.28 5.72 -1.21
N ALA A 37 7.90 5.40 -2.45
CA ALA A 37 8.64 4.49 -3.31
C ALA A 37 10.04 5.01 -3.70
N LEU A 38 10.14 6.30 -4.04
CA LEU A 38 11.43 6.93 -4.34
C LEU A 38 12.31 7.02 -3.09
N SER A 39 11.70 7.28 -1.92
CA SER A 39 12.42 7.34 -0.65
C SER A 39 13.02 6.00 -0.23
N MET A 40 12.43 4.87 -0.61
CA MET A 40 13.00 3.54 -0.32
C MET A 40 14.43 3.38 -0.84
N ARG A 41 14.80 4.03 -1.95
CA ARG A 41 16.17 3.97 -2.50
C ARG A 41 17.20 4.75 -1.69
N GLN A 42 16.77 5.71 -0.88
CA GLN A 42 17.64 6.58 -0.10
C GLN A 42 17.78 6.10 1.34
N LYS A 43 16.92 5.19 1.78
CA LYS A 43 16.95 4.61 3.13
C LYS A 43 17.85 3.37 3.13
N SER A 44 18.66 3.25 4.16
CA SER A 44 19.45 2.05 4.42
C SER A 44 18.56 0.96 5.02
N VAL A 45 18.84 -0.28 4.64
CA VAL A 45 18.16 -1.46 5.16
C VAL A 45 18.52 -1.65 6.63
N THR A 46 17.51 -1.85 7.48
CA THR A 46 17.72 -2.17 8.89
C THR A 46 17.82 -3.68 9.12
N PHE A 47 18.43 -4.08 10.24
CA PHE A 47 18.69 -5.50 10.53
C PHE A 47 17.40 -6.34 10.60
N ASP A 48 16.33 -5.80 11.16
CA ASP A 48 15.03 -6.44 11.29
C ASP A 48 14.33 -6.66 9.93
N GLU A 49 14.45 -5.71 9.00
CA GLU A 49 13.95 -5.85 7.63
C GLU A 49 14.59 -7.05 6.91
N THR A 50 15.91 -7.17 7.02
CA THR A 50 16.66 -8.29 6.43
C THR A 50 16.30 -9.61 7.10
N TYR A 51 16.19 -9.62 8.43
CA TYR A 51 15.84 -10.81 9.20
C TYR A 51 14.45 -11.35 8.84
N HIS A 52 13.44 -10.48 8.71
CA HIS A 52 12.10 -10.88 8.30
C HIS A 52 12.05 -11.40 6.86
N LEU A 53 12.83 -10.80 5.96
CA LEU A 53 12.89 -11.23 4.57
C LEU A 53 13.55 -12.62 4.42
N ILE A 54 14.69 -12.84 5.08
CA ILE A 54 15.40 -14.12 5.05
C ILE A 54 14.59 -15.23 5.72
N SER A 55 14.02 -14.97 6.92
CA SER A 55 13.16 -15.96 7.59
C SER A 55 11.95 -16.31 6.72
N GLY A 56 11.27 -15.34 6.12
CA GLY A 56 10.18 -15.61 5.18
C GLY A 56 10.60 -16.44 3.97
N TYR A 57 11.77 -16.16 3.38
CA TYR A 57 12.29 -16.90 2.23
C TYR A 57 12.65 -18.35 2.58
N THR A 58 13.33 -18.56 3.71
CA THR A 58 13.66 -19.93 4.20
C THR A 58 12.42 -20.76 4.50
N TYR A 59 11.33 -20.13 4.97
CA TYR A 59 10.05 -20.80 5.17
C TYR A 59 9.44 -21.26 3.85
N LEU A 60 9.50 -20.41 2.82
CA LEU A 60 9.00 -20.72 1.49
C LEU A 60 9.83 -21.81 0.78
N GLN A 61 11.15 -21.82 0.99
CA GLN A 61 12.05 -22.76 0.31
C GLN A 61 12.16 -24.11 1.02
N THR A 62 12.28 -24.11 2.35
CA THR A 62 12.59 -25.32 3.15
C THR A 62 11.36 -25.84 3.91
N GLY A 63 10.33 -25.01 4.12
CA GLY A 63 9.18 -25.37 4.96
C GLY A 63 9.50 -25.44 6.45
N ASP A 64 10.68 -24.96 6.87
CA ASP A 64 11.13 -25.00 8.26
C ASP A 64 10.87 -23.65 8.97
N PHE A 65 9.93 -23.65 9.92
CA PHE A 65 9.45 -22.44 10.62
C PHE A 65 10.22 -22.09 11.88
N ARG A 66 11.42 -22.64 12.08
CA ARG A 66 12.21 -22.44 13.32
C ARG A 66 12.95 -21.09 13.36
N LEU A 67 13.09 -20.39 12.23
CA LEU A 67 13.81 -19.12 12.12
C LEU A 67 12.97 -17.90 12.53
N GLY A 68 13.02 -17.53 13.81
CA GLY A 68 12.38 -16.32 14.34
C GLY A 68 11.01 -16.60 14.91
N ILE A 69 10.97 -17.43 15.94
CA ILE A 69 9.75 -17.93 16.58
C ILE A 69 8.91 -16.81 17.24
N ASP A 70 9.47 -15.60 17.38
CA ASP A 70 8.85 -14.48 18.11
C ASP A 70 7.54 -13.95 17.50
N HIS A 71 7.31 -14.15 16.19
CA HIS A 71 6.13 -13.61 15.49
C HIS A 71 5.52 -14.64 14.53
N PRO A 72 4.20 -14.56 14.26
CA PRO A 72 3.52 -15.47 13.35
C PRO A 72 4.14 -15.45 11.94
N PRO A 73 4.31 -16.63 11.30
CA PRO A 73 5.09 -16.76 10.07
C PRO A 73 4.40 -16.17 8.83
N LEU A 74 3.08 -15.99 8.86
CA LEU A 74 2.27 -15.59 7.71
C LEU A 74 2.75 -14.28 7.07
N LEU A 75 3.03 -13.26 7.87
CA LEU A 75 3.45 -11.95 7.37
C LEU A 75 4.80 -12.00 6.65
N ARG A 76 5.72 -12.83 7.17
CA ARG A 76 7.07 -12.97 6.62
C ARG A 76 7.06 -13.73 5.31
N ILE A 77 6.26 -14.78 5.23
CA ILE A 77 6.01 -15.52 3.99
C ILE A 77 5.45 -14.57 2.93
N LEU A 78 4.42 -13.79 3.28
CA LEU A 78 3.80 -12.82 2.37
C LEU A 78 4.80 -11.75 1.88
N ALA A 79 5.66 -11.26 2.77
CA ALA A 79 6.71 -10.30 2.42
C ALA A 79 7.81 -10.90 1.52
N ALA A 80 8.14 -12.18 1.70
CA ALA A 80 9.18 -12.88 0.93
C ALA A 80 8.68 -13.53 -0.38
N LEU A 81 7.36 -13.64 -0.59
CA LEU A 81 6.76 -14.14 -1.83
C LEU A 81 7.38 -13.56 -3.11
N PRO A 82 7.46 -12.23 -3.31
CA PRO A 82 8.03 -11.67 -4.55
C PRO A 82 9.49 -12.07 -4.77
N LEU A 83 10.22 -12.42 -3.71
CA LEU A 83 11.62 -12.85 -3.81
C LEU A 83 11.75 -14.22 -4.50
N LEU A 84 10.72 -15.08 -4.43
CA LEU A 84 10.72 -16.38 -5.14
C LEU A 84 10.75 -16.23 -6.67
N TRP A 85 10.19 -15.16 -7.20
CA TRP A 85 10.19 -14.91 -8.65
C TRP A 85 11.44 -14.16 -9.13
N LEU A 86 12.23 -13.61 -8.20
CA LEU A 86 13.43 -12.84 -8.51
C LEU A 86 14.71 -13.69 -8.43
N ASN A 87 14.67 -14.83 -7.74
CA ASN A 87 15.78 -15.77 -7.55
C ASN A 87 15.83 -16.83 -8.65
#